data_AF-A0A7C3Y007-F1
#
_entry.id   AF-A0A7C3Y007-F1
#
_cell.length_a   1.000
_cell.length_b   1.000
_cell.length_c   1.000
_cell.angle_alpha   90.00
_cell.angle_beta   90.00
_cell.angle_gamma   90.00
#
_symmetry.space_group_name_H-M   'P 1'
#
loop_
_entity.id
_entity.type
_entity.pdbx_description
1 polymer ?
#
loop_
_entity_poly.entity_id
_entity_poly.type
_entity_poly.pdbx_seq_one_letter_code
_entity_poly.pdbx_strand_id
1 'polypeptide(L)'
;LRRAPDDSLWAMTYPWRAPGGVLREKWLPVLLRSTDHGYTWHMHGEIPYHGDPSADAAWDRRDSFTEPNIAFLPDGSLLCFLRTTDGNGVGPMYVTRSTDNGLTWDTARVFDDRGVWPAVAELVCGVTLVAYGRPGVFVRATNDPRGHDWANRVTVVEPGELGKDSCSYTDLLVLDDRTVLLAYSDFQYPDAEGQKRKTILVRTIRVIGVE
;
A
#
# COMPACT_ATOMS: atom_id res chain seq x y z
N LEU A 1 7.43 2.56 8.58
CA LEU A 1 6.83 2.58 9.93
C LEU A 1 5.64 3.51 9.91
N ARG A 2 4.63 3.27 10.74
CA ARG A 2 3.48 4.17 10.93
C ARG A 2 3.36 4.54 12.39
N ARG A 3 3.02 5.79 12.68
CA ARG A 3 2.64 6.23 14.03
C ARG A 3 1.12 6.09 14.14
N ALA A 4 0.65 5.36 15.14
CA ALA A 4 -0.76 5.19 15.43
C ALA A 4 -1.31 6.38 16.25
N PRO A 5 -2.64 6.55 16.34
CA PRO A 5 -3.26 7.64 17.12
C PRO A 5 -2.92 7.63 18.62
N ASP A 6 -2.54 6.48 19.16
CA ASP A 6 -2.13 6.30 20.56
C ASP A 6 -0.61 6.47 20.76
N ASP A 7 0.07 7.06 19.78
CA ASP A 7 1.53 7.25 19.72
C ASP A 7 2.39 5.99 19.66
N SER A 8 1.77 4.80 19.58
CA SER A 8 2.52 3.57 19.30
C SER A 8 3.07 3.56 17.87
N LEU A 9 4.21 2.91 17.68
CA LEU A 9 4.82 2.71 16.36
C LEU A 9 4.44 1.33 15.83
N TRP A 10 4.09 1.28 14.55
CA TRP A 10 3.71 0.07 13.84
C TRP A 10 4.67 -0.19 12.68
N ALA A 11 5.17 -1.41 12.62
CA ALA A 11 5.98 -1.91 11.53
C ALA A 11 5.22 -3.04 10.85
N MET A 12 4.99 -2.90 9.55
CA MET A 12 4.39 -3.94 8.74
C MET A 12 5.51 -4.60 7.95
N THR A 13 5.62 -5.92 8.09
CA THR A 13 6.64 -6.74 7.43
C THR A 13 5.98 -7.97 6.84
N TYR A 14 6.70 -8.75 6.05
CA TYR A 14 6.14 -9.95 5.42
C TYR A 14 7.18 -11.08 5.42
N PRO A 15 7.53 -11.65 6.58
CA PRO A 15 8.56 -12.68 6.66
C PRO A 15 8.05 -14.04 6.17
N TRP A 16 8.98 -14.91 5.77
CA TRP A 16 8.71 -16.35 5.83
C TRP A 16 8.62 -16.75 7.29
N ARG A 17 7.60 -17.52 7.65
CA ARG A 17 7.38 -17.97 9.03
C ARG A 17 7.37 -19.48 9.11
N ALA A 18 7.85 -19.99 10.23
CA ALA A 18 7.80 -21.39 10.59
C ALA A 18 7.04 -21.62 11.91
N PRO A 19 5.74 -21.29 12.00
CA PRO A 19 4.96 -21.54 13.21
C PRO A 19 4.96 -23.05 13.52
N GLY A 20 5.35 -23.43 14.74
CA GLY A 20 5.50 -24.84 15.11
C GLY A 20 6.67 -25.57 14.44
N GLY A 21 7.63 -24.84 13.86
CA GLY A 21 8.83 -25.41 13.23
C GLY A 21 8.66 -25.83 11.76
N VAL A 22 7.48 -25.63 11.17
CA VAL A 22 7.21 -25.94 9.76
C VAL A 22 7.21 -24.66 8.94
N LEU A 23 8.20 -24.50 8.05
CA LEU A 23 8.30 -23.36 7.15
C LEU A 23 7.08 -23.32 6.22
N ARG A 24 6.41 -22.17 6.18
CA ARG A 24 5.38 -21.89 5.18
C ARG A 24 6.05 -21.31 3.94
N GLU A 25 5.82 -21.95 2.80
CA GLU A 25 6.33 -21.53 1.48
C GLU A 25 5.59 -20.30 0.90
N LYS A 26 5.12 -19.40 1.77
CA LYS A 26 4.40 -18.19 1.41
C LYS A 26 4.78 -17.07 2.37
N TRP A 27 4.90 -15.85 1.87
CA TRP A 27 5.07 -14.67 2.71
C TRP A 27 3.82 -14.43 3.56
N LEU A 28 4.00 -13.94 4.77
CA LEU A 28 2.87 -13.63 5.66
C LEU A 28 2.99 -12.18 6.13
N PRO A 29 2.09 -11.28 5.72
CA PRO A 29 2.04 -9.95 6.30
C PRO A 29 1.82 -10.04 7.81
N VAL A 30 2.74 -9.46 8.56
CA VAL A 30 2.66 -9.33 10.02
C VAL A 30 2.79 -7.88 10.42
N LEU A 31 2.08 -7.53 11.48
CA LEU A 31 2.14 -6.22 12.10
C LEU A 31 2.87 -6.38 13.42
N LEU A 32 3.91 -5.57 13.61
CA LEU A 32 4.65 -5.44 14.86
C LEU A 32 4.31 -4.08 15.47
N ARG A 33 4.15 -4.03 16.78
CA ARG A 33 3.85 -2.81 17.51
C ARG A 33 4.89 -2.55 18.60
N SER A 34 5.26 -1.29 18.74
CA SER A 34 6.12 -0.77 19.79
C SER A 34 5.38 0.34 20.54
N THR A 35 5.39 0.26 21.86
CA THR A 35 4.84 1.29 22.77
C THR A 35 5.95 2.02 23.53
N ASP A 36 7.21 1.79 23.16
CA ASP A 36 8.41 2.31 23.80
C ASP A 36 9.32 2.99 22.77
N HIS A 37 8.74 3.79 21.88
CA HIS A 37 9.48 4.58 20.89
C HIS A 37 10.41 3.76 19.96
N GLY A 38 10.08 2.49 19.72
CA GLY A 38 10.78 1.62 18.79
C GLY A 38 11.93 0.82 19.41
N TYR A 39 12.10 0.83 20.74
CA TYR A 39 13.13 0.02 21.41
C TYR A 39 12.78 -1.47 21.38
N THR A 40 11.52 -1.83 21.63
CA THR A 40 11.04 -3.21 21.57
C THR A 40 9.80 -3.35 20.69
N TRP A 41 9.67 -4.52 20.07
CA TRP A 41 8.62 -4.79 19.09
C TRP A 41 7.97 -6.14 19.41
N HIS A 42 6.64 -6.12 19.49
CA HIS A 42 5.85 -7.32 19.71
C HIS A 42 4.98 -7.60 18.49
N MET A 43 4.80 -8.88 18.16
CA MET A 43 3.83 -9.27 17.14
C MET A 43 2.43 -8.86 17.61
N HIS A 44 1.74 -8.12 16.76
CA HIS A 44 0.43 -7.53 17.03
C HIS A 44 -0.67 -8.20 16.21
N GLY A 45 -0.41 -8.47 14.92
CA GLY A 45 -1.37 -9.12 14.03
C GLY A 45 -0.72 -9.83 12.85
N GLU A 46 -1.51 -10.66 12.17
CA GLU A 46 -1.15 -11.35 10.92
C GLU A 46 -2.34 -11.28 9.95
N ILE A 47 -2.05 -11.12 8.66
CA ILE A 47 -3.07 -11.11 7.61
C ILE A 47 -2.96 -12.41 6.81
N PRO A 48 -3.99 -13.28 6.85
CA PRO A 48 -3.97 -14.52 6.07
C PRO A 48 -4.16 -14.24 4.58
N TYR A 49 -3.55 -15.08 3.74
CA TYR A 49 -3.72 -15.01 2.30
C TYR A 49 -4.99 -15.69 1.83
N HIS A 50 -5.83 -14.92 1.15
CA HIS A 50 -7.00 -15.40 0.43
C HIS A 50 -6.98 -14.76 -0.96
N GLY A 51 -6.34 -15.43 -1.92
CA GLY A 51 -6.34 -15.00 -3.33
C GLY A 51 -7.71 -15.17 -3.97
N ASP A 52 -8.02 -14.33 -4.96
CA ASP A 52 -9.26 -14.40 -5.73
C ASP A 52 -9.02 -15.10 -7.09
N PRO A 53 -9.51 -16.34 -7.29
CA PRO A 53 -9.34 -17.07 -8.54
C PRO A 53 -10.05 -16.42 -9.74
N SER A 54 -11.04 -15.55 -9.50
CA SER A 54 -11.74 -14.82 -10.56
C SER A 54 -10.95 -13.61 -11.05
N ALA A 55 -10.10 -13.03 -10.20
CA ALA A 55 -9.28 -11.87 -10.53
C ALA A 55 -7.86 -12.23 -10.98
N ASP A 56 -7.34 -13.40 -10.58
CA ASP A 56 -5.98 -13.81 -10.85
C ASP A 56 -5.88 -15.32 -11.08
N ALA A 57 -5.63 -15.72 -12.33
CA ALA A 57 -5.46 -17.13 -12.69
C ALA A 57 -4.22 -17.78 -12.05
N ALA A 58 -3.29 -16.99 -11.49
CA ALA A 58 -2.12 -17.48 -10.77
C ALA A 58 -2.26 -17.42 -9.24
N TRP A 59 -3.45 -17.13 -8.70
CA TRP A 59 -3.69 -16.90 -7.27
C TRP A 59 -3.07 -17.96 -6.34
N ASP A 60 -3.15 -19.24 -6.71
CA ASP A 60 -2.65 -20.36 -5.90
C ASP A 60 -1.11 -20.45 -5.91
N ARG A 61 -0.51 -20.09 -7.05
CA ARG A 61 0.94 -20.02 -7.28
C ARG A 61 1.58 -18.73 -6.82
N ARG A 62 0.80 -17.73 -6.38
CA ARG A 62 1.34 -16.49 -5.80
C ARG A 62 2.10 -16.77 -4.51
N ASP A 63 3.13 -15.98 -4.28
CA ASP A 63 3.96 -15.99 -3.07
C ASP A 63 3.22 -15.49 -1.80
N SER A 64 1.89 -15.26 -1.87
CA SER A 64 1.02 -14.59 -0.89
C SER A 64 1.06 -13.06 -0.95
N PHE A 65 0.39 -12.40 0.00
CA PHE A 65 0.41 -10.97 0.20
C PHE A 65 1.78 -10.50 0.70
N THR A 66 2.29 -9.44 0.09
CA THR A 66 3.56 -8.80 0.43
C THR A 66 3.41 -7.28 0.53
N GLU A 67 4.45 -6.60 1.01
CA GLU A 67 4.52 -5.13 1.08
C GLU A 67 3.27 -4.44 1.69
N PRO A 68 2.79 -4.92 2.86
CA PRO A 68 1.62 -4.35 3.51
C PRO A 68 1.83 -2.88 3.91
N ASN A 69 0.80 -2.06 3.73
CA ASN A 69 0.78 -0.70 4.26
C ASN A 69 -0.60 -0.33 4.80
N ILE A 70 -0.64 0.36 5.94
CA ILE A 70 -1.88 0.65 6.67
C ILE A 70 -2.19 2.15 6.73
N ALA A 71 -3.48 2.45 6.78
CA ALA A 71 -4.02 3.72 7.26
C ALA A 71 -4.88 3.48 8.50
N PHE A 72 -4.70 4.33 9.50
CA PHE A 72 -5.60 4.42 10.65
C PHE A 72 -6.75 5.36 10.29
N LEU A 73 -7.98 4.89 10.42
CA LEU A 73 -9.18 5.65 10.08
C LEU A 73 -9.78 6.33 11.33
N PRO A 74 -10.57 7.41 11.15
CA PRO A 74 -11.16 8.15 12.26
C PRO A 74 -12.07 7.34 13.19
N ASP A 75 -12.69 6.26 12.69
CA ASP A 75 -13.54 5.36 13.48
C ASP A 75 -12.75 4.30 14.28
N GLY A 76 -11.41 4.38 14.27
CA GLY A 76 -10.52 3.43 14.93
C GLY A 76 -10.27 2.15 14.14
N SER A 77 -10.91 1.99 12.98
CA SER A 77 -10.59 0.89 12.06
C SER A 77 -9.31 1.14 11.28
N LEU A 78 -8.77 0.09 10.67
CA LEU A 78 -7.57 0.14 9.84
C LEU A 78 -7.91 -0.36 8.44
N LEU A 79 -7.37 0.29 7.42
CA LEU A 79 -7.27 -0.29 6.07
C LEU A 79 -5.83 -0.75 5.84
N CYS A 80 -5.64 -1.93 5.26
CA CYS A 80 -4.34 -2.44 4.82
C CYS A 80 -4.34 -2.79 3.34
N PHE A 81 -3.37 -2.27 2.60
CA PHE A 81 -3.14 -2.56 1.18
C PHE A 81 -2.04 -3.59 1.02
N LEU A 82 -2.19 -4.49 0.06
CA LEU A 82 -1.43 -5.72 -0.05
C LEU A 82 -1.05 -6.01 -1.50
N ARG A 83 0.23 -6.26 -1.76
CA ARG A 83 0.75 -6.64 -3.09
C ARG A 83 0.65 -8.15 -3.30
N THR A 84 0.37 -8.58 -4.54
CA THR A 84 0.60 -9.97 -5.00
C THR A 84 1.50 -10.09 -6.24
N THR A 85 1.91 -8.97 -6.87
CA THR A 85 2.85 -9.00 -8.00
C THR A 85 4.15 -9.71 -7.61
N ASP A 86 4.56 -10.73 -8.34
CA ASP A 86 5.68 -11.60 -7.97
C ASP A 86 6.32 -12.26 -9.21
N GLY A 87 7.02 -13.39 -9.02
CA GLY A 87 7.62 -14.16 -10.11
C GLY A 87 6.61 -14.68 -11.15
N ASN A 88 5.30 -14.70 -10.82
CA ASN A 88 4.23 -15.07 -11.74
C ASN A 88 3.69 -13.88 -12.54
N GLY A 89 4.33 -12.71 -12.46
CA GLY A 89 3.98 -11.50 -13.21
C GLY A 89 3.15 -10.50 -12.41
N VAL A 90 2.58 -9.51 -13.11
CA VAL A 90 1.72 -8.49 -12.48
C VAL A 90 0.47 -9.16 -11.90
N GLY A 91 0.23 -8.95 -10.62
CA GLY A 91 -0.94 -9.45 -9.88
C GLY A 91 -1.77 -8.30 -9.32
N PRO A 92 -3.05 -8.54 -9.01
CA PRO A 92 -3.93 -7.53 -8.45
C PRO A 92 -3.46 -7.04 -7.09
N MET A 93 -3.69 -5.77 -6.80
CA MET A 93 -3.50 -5.25 -5.44
C MET A 93 -4.77 -5.47 -4.63
N TYR A 94 -4.62 -5.82 -3.37
CA TYR A 94 -5.74 -6.08 -2.46
C TYR A 94 -5.82 -5.03 -1.36
N VAL A 95 -7.00 -4.92 -0.76
CA VAL A 95 -7.25 -4.17 0.46
C VAL A 95 -8.06 -5.02 1.44
N THR A 96 -7.75 -4.93 2.72
CA THR A 96 -8.49 -5.55 3.83
C THR A 96 -8.69 -4.52 4.94
N ARG A 97 -9.65 -4.79 5.83
CA ARG A 97 -10.01 -3.92 6.94
C ARG A 97 -9.91 -4.67 8.27
N SER A 98 -9.53 -3.96 9.32
CA SER A 98 -9.62 -4.43 10.69
C SER A 98 -10.43 -3.44 11.52
N THR A 99 -11.36 -3.94 12.34
CA THR A 99 -12.16 -3.13 13.27
C THR A 99 -11.83 -3.40 14.74
N ASP A 100 -10.81 -4.21 15.00
CA ASP A 100 -10.37 -4.62 16.34
C ASP A 100 -8.90 -4.25 16.59
N ASN A 101 -8.50 -3.09 16.08
CA ASN A 101 -7.15 -2.55 16.20
C ASN A 101 -6.10 -3.51 15.61
N GLY A 102 -6.30 -4.04 14.41
CA GLY A 102 -5.30 -4.83 13.68
C GLY A 102 -5.06 -6.24 14.19
N LEU A 103 -5.87 -6.74 15.12
CA LEU A 103 -5.76 -8.10 15.65
C LEU A 103 -6.31 -9.13 14.66
N THR A 104 -7.46 -8.85 14.07
CA THR A 104 -8.07 -9.66 13.00
C THR A 104 -8.44 -8.80 11.80
N TRP A 105 -8.64 -9.46 10.66
CA TRP A 105 -8.81 -8.81 9.36
C TRP A 105 -9.93 -9.47 8.57
N ASP A 106 -10.72 -8.65 7.89
CA ASP A 106 -11.70 -9.11 6.91
C ASP A 106 -11.02 -9.86 5.76
N THR A 107 -11.78 -10.68 5.04
CA THR A 107 -11.29 -11.27 3.78
C THR A 107 -10.87 -10.15 2.83
N ALA A 108 -9.61 -10.18 2.39
CA ALA A 108 -9.07 -9.18 1.49
C ALA A 108 -9.80 -9.20 0.14
N ARG A 109 -10.12 -8.02 -0.38
CA ARG A 109 -10.76 -7.85 -1.68
C ARG A 109 -9.81 -7.18 -2.66
N VAL A 110 -10.02 -7.43 -3.95
CA VAL A 110 -9.28 -6.76 -5.01
C VAL A 110 -9.56 -5.26 -4.94
N PHE A 111 -8.50 -4.48 -4.81
CA PHE A 111 -8.53 -3.02 -4.87
C PHE A 111 -8.33 -2.53 -6.30
N ASP A 112 -7.40 -3.16 -7.03
CA ASP A 112 -7.01 -2.78 -8.38
C ASP A 112 -6.37 -3.97 -9.12
N ASP A 113 -6.39 -3.95 -10.46
CA ASP A 113 -5.78 -5.01 -11.30
C ASP A 113 -4.24 -5.06 -11.21
N ARG A 114 -3.60 -4.07 -10.58
CA ARG A 114 -2.15 -4.00 -10.38
C ARG A 114 -1.77 -3.24 -9.12
N GLY A 115 -0.56 -3.50 -8.63
CA GLY A 115 0.03 -2.71 -7.55
C GLY A 115 1.26 -3.35 -6.92
N VAL A 116 2.20 -2.49 -6.53
CA VAL A 116 3.34 -2.78 -5.66
C VAL A 116 3.54 -1.64 -4.69
N TRP A 117 4.19 -1.92 -3.55
CA TRP A 117 4.56 -0.93 -2.54
C TRP A 117 3.51 0.18 -2.33
N PRO A 118 2.27 -0.17 -1.93
CA PRO A 118 1.23 0.82 -1.72
C PRO A 118 1.67 1.83 -0.66
N ALA A 119 1.52 3.11 -0.96
CA ALA A 119 1.59 4.20 0.01
C ALA A 119 0.19 4.74 0.24
N VAL A 120 -0.26 4.71 1.50
CA VAL A 120 -1.59 5.20 1.88
C VAL A 120 -1.48 6.36 2.86
N ALA A 121 -2.38 7.33 2.77
CA ALA A 121 -2.52 8.43 3.71
C ALA A 121 -4.00 8.74 3.98
N GLU A 122 -4.37 8.86 5.24
CA GLU A 122 -5.66 9.40 5.66
C GLU A 122 -5.51 10.91 5.93
N LEU A 123 -6.37 11.71 5.31
CA LEU A 123 -6.38 13.17 5.47
C LEU A 123 -7.46 13.62 6.45
N VAL A 124 -7.24 14.75 7.12
CA VAL A 124 -8.20 15.33 8.09
C VAL A 124 -9.54 15.66 7.43
N CYS A 125 -9.56 15.95 6.13
CA CYS A 125 -10.81 16.14 5.38
C CYS A 125 -11.63 14.86 5.16
N GLY A 126 -11.23 13.71 5.72
CA GLY A 126 -11.93 12.43 5.61
C GLY A 126 -11.72 11.71 4.29
N VAL A 127 -10.65 12.05 3.56
CA VAL A 127 -10.28 11.38 2.32
C VAL A 127 -9.04 10.51 2.53
N THR A 128 -9.14 9.24 2.16
CA THR A 128 -8.00 8.34 2.06
C THR A 128 -7.41 8.39 0.65
N LEU A 129 -6.11 8.60 0.54
CA LEU A 129 -5.34 8.52 -0.70
C LEU A 129 -4.47 7.26 -0.72
N VAL A 130 -4.36 6.61 -1.88
CA VAL A 130 -3.44 5.50 -2.12
C VAL A 130 -2.64 5.77 -3.39
N ALA A 131 -1.31 5.75 -3.27
CA ALA A 131 -0.37 5.74 -4.39
C ALA A 131 0.23 4.34 -4.57
N TYR A 132 0.29 3.88 -5.81
CA TYR A 132 0.70 2.53 -6.18
C TYR A 132 0.99 2.45 -7.69
N GLY A 133 1.40 1.29 -8.19
CA GLY A 133 1.48 1.07 -9.63
C GLY A 133 2.18 -0.23 -10.01
N ARG A 134 2.95 -0.16 -11.10
CA ARG A 134 3.66 -1.24 -11.79
C ARG A 134 2.77 -2.00 -12.80
N PRO A 135 2.91 -1.71 -14.10
CA PRO A 135 3.59 -0.53 -14.68
C PRO A 135 2.87 0.77 -14.30
N GLY A 136 3.57 1.90 -14.42
CA GLY A 136 3.07 3.25 -14.12
C GLY A 136 3.07 3.61 -12.64
N VAL A 137 2.61 4.82 -12.35
CA VAL A 137 2.30 5.31 -11.00
C VAL A 137 0.92 5.94 -11.04
N PHE A 138 0.04 5.51 -10.14
CA PHE A 138 -1.32 5.98 -10.03
C PHE A 138 -1.62 6.44 -8.61
N VAL A 139 -2.58 7.35 -8.50
CA VAL A 139 -3.21 7.73 -7.24
C VAL A 139 -4.71 7.52 -7.35
N ARG A 140 -5.31 6.98 -6.30
CA ARG A 140 -6.77 6.90 -6.12
C ARG A 140 -7.16 7.50 -4.78
N ALA A 141 -8.39 8.00 -4.72
CA ALA A 141 -8.97 8.61 -3.55
C ALA A 141 -10.31 7.96 -3.22
N THR A 142 -10.66 7.95 -1.94
CA THR A 142 -11.99 7.59 -1.45
C THR A 142 -12.37 8.50 -0.28
N ASN A 143 -13.65 8.86 -0.20
CA ASN A 143 -14.28 9.42 0.99
C ASN A 143 -15.29 8.43 1.61
N ASP A 144 -15.36 7.20 1.09
CA ASP A 144 -16.12 6.13 1.74
C ASP A 144 -15.35 5.67 2.98
N PRO A 145 -15.90 5.83 4.19
CA PRO A 145 -15.23 5.44 5.43
C PRO A 145 -14.96 3.93 5.54
N ARG A 146 -15.62 3.10 4.72
CA ARG A 146 -15.32 1.66 4.62
C ARG A 146 -14.23 1.36 3.60
N GLY A 147 -13.89 2.34 2.77
CA GLY A 147 -12.95 2.26 1.67
C GLY A 147 -13.38 1.30 0.57
N HIS A 148 -14.67 1.02 0.37
CA HIS A 148 -15.16 0.11 -0.67
C HIS A 148 -15.16 0.78 -2.04
N ASP A 149 -15.61 2.03 -2.10
CA ASP A 149 -15.78 2.78 -3.33
C ASP A 149 -14.60 3.73 -3.56
N TRP A 150 -13.91 3.59 -4.70
CA TRP A 150 -12.71 4.38 -5.02
C TRP A 150 -12.86 5.08 -6.37
N ALA A 151 -12.44 6.34 -6.41
CA ALA A 151 -12.36 7.10 -7.65
C ALA A 151 -11.46 6.41 -8.68
N ASN A 152 -11.61 6.80 -9.95
CA ASN A 152 -10.75 6.33 -11.04
C ASN A 152 -9.27 6.67 -10.78
N ARG A 153 -8.37 5.93 -11.44
CA ARG A 153 -6.93 6.21 -11.40
C ARG A 153 -6.64 7.62 -11.90
N VAL A 154 -5.88 8.36 -11.12
CA VAL A 154 -5.14 9.54 -11.60
C VAL A 154 -3.73 9.09 -11.92
N THR A 155 -3.35 9.16 -13.21
CA THR A 155 -2.01 8.78 -13.65
C THR A 155 -0.99 9.86 -13.29
N VAL A 156 0.08 9.46 -12.61
CA VAL A 156 1.24 10.31 -12.28
C VAL A 156 2.41 10.03 -13.23
N VAL A 157 2.65 8.75 -13.52
CA VAL A 157 3.60 8.28 -14.54
C VAL A 157 2.85 7.28 -15.42
N GLU A 158 2.85 7.53 -16.73
CA GLU A 158 2.18 6.66 -17.70
C GLU A 158 2.76 5.24 -17.67
N PRO A 159 1.93 4.19 -17.74
CA PRO A 159 2.40 2.82 -17.73
C PRO A 159 3.17 2.52 -19.03
N GLY A 160 4.43 2.14 -18.87
CA GLY A 160 5.29 1.68 -19.97
C GLY A 160 5.54 0.18 -19.94
N GLU A 161 6.65 -0.22 -20.59
CA GLU A 161 7.21 -1.56 -20.42
C GLU A 161 7.61 -1.77 -18.94
N LEU A 162 7.29 -2.95 -18.41
CA LEU A 162 7.51 -3.29 -17.02
C LEU A 162 8.96 -2.99 -16.57
N GLY A 163 9.10 -2.09 -15.59
CA GLY A 163 10.39 -1.72 -15.00
C GLY A 163 11.22 -0.73 -15.83
N LYS A 164 10.65 -0.14 -16.89
CA LYS A 164 11.33 0.87 -17.73
C LYS A 164 10.85 2.30 -17.49
N ASP A 165 9.62 2.47 -17.02
CA ASP A 165 8.96 3.75 -16.73
C ASP A 165 9.18 4.20 -15.29
N SER A 166 9.07 3.29 -14.34
CA SER A 166 9.17 3.56 -12.90
C SER A 166 9.51 2.26 -12.16
N CYS A 167 10.03 2.35 -10.93
CA CYS A 167 9.95 1.21 -10.01
C CYS A 167 8.56 1.08 -9.37
N SER A 168 7.74 2.13 -9.49
CA SER A 168 6.38 2.27 -8.93
C SER A 168 6.31 2.24 -7.40
N TYR A 169 7.45 2.34 -6.72
CA TYR A 169 7.48 2.48 -5.27
C TYR A 169 7.31 3.95 -4.95
N THR A 170 6.37 4.22 -4.05
CA THR A 170 5.98 5.58 -3.69
C THR A 170 5.98 5.75 -2.18
N ASP A 171 5.97 7.01 -1.76
CA ASP A 171 5.64 7.36 -0.38
C ASP A 171 4.79 8.63 -0.34
N LEU A 172 3.98 8.76 0.71
CA LEU A 172 3.07 9.89 0.91
C LEU A 172 3.35 10.54 2.26
N LEU A 173 3.59 11.86 2.24
CA LEU A 173 3.70 12.69 3.43
C LEU A 173 2.51 13.65 3.48
N VAL A 174 1.66 13.54 4.51
CA VAL A 174 0.60 14.52 4.77
C VAL A 174 1.23 15.86 5.12
N LEU A 175 0.82 16.92 4.41
CA LEU A 175 1.30 18.29 4.61
C LEU A 175 0.30 19.15 5.37
N ASP A 176 -0.99 18.97 5.08
CA ASP A 176 -2.11 19.66 5.72
C ASP A 176 -3.40 18.83 5.58
N ASP A 177 -4.53 19.38 6.00
CA ASP A 177 -5.83 18.72 6.03
C ASP A 177 -6.31 18.13 4.69
N ARG A 178 -5.76 18.59 3.56
CA ARG A 178 -6.20 18.21 2.20
C ARG A 178 -5.06 17.90 1.26
N THR A 179 -3.81 17.94 1.72
CA THR A 179 -2.64 17.96 0.85
C THR A 179 -1.61 16.93 1.28
N VAL A 180 -1.10 16.18 0.30
CA VAL A 180 0.04 15.27 0.48
C VAL A 180 1.19 15.62 -0.48
N LEU A 181 2.42 15.37 -0.04
CA LEU A 181 3.58 15.27 -0.91
C LEU A 181 3.73 13.80 -1.34
N LEU A 182 3.68 13.55 -2.63
CA LEU A 182 3.98 12.26 -3.23
C LEU A 182 5.44 12.21 -3.65
N ALA A 183 6.20 11.27 -3.11
CA ALA A 183 7.50 10.88 -3.65
C ALA A 183 7.35 9.67 -4.59
N TYR A 184 7.94 9.73 -5.77
CA TYR A 184 7.80 8.69 -6.79
C TYR A 184 9.03 8.64 -7.70
N SER A 185 9.22 7.53 -8.42
CA SER A 185 10.25 7.44 -9.45
C SER A 185 9.69 7.63 -10.85
N ASP A 186 10.46 8.32 -11.69
CA ASP A 186 10.26 8.40 -13.14
C ASP A 186 11.61 8.15 -13.81
N PHE A 187 11.67 7.12 -14.63
CA PHE A 187 12.89 6.69 -15.33
C PHE A 187 13.09 7.35 -16.69
N GLN A 188 12.10 8.14 -17.11
CA GLN A 188 12.08 8.85 -18.38
C GLN A 188 12.24 10.36 -18.20
N TYR A 189 12.42 10.83 -16.96
CA TYR A 189 12.58 12.25 -16.66
C TYR A 189 13.88 12.80 -17.29
N PRO A 190 13.81 13.88 -18.10
CA PRO A 190 14.99 14.43 -18.76
C PRO A 190 15.90 15.21 -17.80
N ASP A 191 17.21 15.14 -18.01
CA ASP A 191 18.17 16.09 -17.45
C ASP A 191 18.20 17.41 -18.25
N ALA A 192 19.12 18.31 -17.90
CA ALA A 192 19.24 19.62 -18.54
C ALA A 192 19.56 19.53 -20.05
N GLU A 193 20.18 18.44 -20.49
CA GLU A 193 20.50 18.15 -21.89
C GLU A 193 19.41 17.34 -22.61
N GLY A 194 18.29 17.05 -21.93
CA GLY A 194 17.18 16.25 -22.48
C GLY A 194 17.41 14.74 -22.44
N GLN A 195 18.49 14.26 -21.81
CA GLN A 195 18.76 12.83 -21.67
C GLN A 195 17.92 12.24 -20.54
N LYS A 196 17.29 11.10 -20.78
CA LYS A 196 16.43 10.45 -19.80
C LYS A 196 17.25 9.87 -18.65
N ARG A 197 16.84 10.16 -17.41
CA ARG A 197 17.48 9.70 -16.18
C ARG A 197 16.47 9.02 -15.26
N LYS A 198 16.97 8.04 -14.49
CA LYS A 198 16.24 7.50 -13.34
C LYS A 198 16.22 8.54 -12.24
N THR A 199 15.05 9.11 -11.99
CA THR A 199 14.89 10.24 -11.07
C THR A 199 13.84 9.93 -10.03
N ILE A 200 14.12 10.31 -8.78
CA ILE A 200 13.10 10.42 -7.74
C ILE A 200 12.59 11.86 -7.74
N LEU A 201 11.28 12.00 -7.91
CA LEU A 201 10.58 13.27 -7.96
C LEU A 201 9.64 13.38 -6.76
N VAL A 202 9.28 14.62 -6.44
CA VAL A 202 8.17 14.89 -5.53
C VAL A 202 7.16 15.79 -6.20
N ARG A 203 5.88 15.58 -5.91
CA ARG A 203 4.81 16.50 -6.31
C ARG A 203 3.75 16.62 -5.23
N THR A 204 3.13 17.78 -5.17
CA THR A 204 1.99 18.00 -4.27
C THR A 204 0.71 17.49 -4.91
N ILE A 205 -0.12 16.80 -4.13
CA ILE A 205 -1.48 16.39 -4.50
C ILE A 205 -2.42 17.00 -3.49
N ARG A 206 -3.44 17.73 -3.99
CA ARG A 206 -4.46 18.38 -3.17
C ARG A 206 -5.83 17.82 -3.52
N VAL A 207 -6.58 17.42 -2.49
CA VAL A 207 -7.96 16.99 -2.62
C VAL A 207 -8.86 18.23 -2.75
N ILE A 208 -9.71 18.23 -3.78
CA ILE A 208 -10.71 19.28 -4.05
C ILE A 208 -12.12 18.69 -3.95
N GLY A 209 -13.12 19.52 -3.63
CA GLY A 209 -14.54 19.14 -3.73
C GLY A 209 -15.08 18.26 -2.59
N VAL A 210 -14.47 18.29 -1.40
CA VAL A 210 -15.07 17.70 -0.18
C VAL A 210 -15.87 18.80 0.51
N GLU A 211 -17.20 18.81 0.30
CA GLU A 211 -18.17 19.60 1.07
C GLU A 211 -18.53 18.89 2.38
#